data_AF-A0A069SQR3-F1
#
_entry.id   AF-A0A069SQR3-F1
#
_cell.length_a   1.000
_cell.length_b   1.000
_cell.length_c   1.000
_cell.angle_alpha   90.00
_cell.angle_beta   90.00
_cell.angle_gamma   90.00
#
_symmetry.space_group_name_H-M   'P 1'
#
loop_
_entity.id
_entity.type
_entity.pdbx_description
1 polymer ?
#
loop_
_entity_poly.entity_id
_entity_poly.type
_entity_poly.pdbx_seq_one_letter_code
_entity_poly.pdbx_strand_id
1 'polypeptide(L)'
;MKKKIYTLSVLLAAVLPAGAQSIKSDINTVLNDIALPVFLGVMVMALAVGIGKNWRLINDENSEGNKKQGWMNVAYMVGYVLIAVTVISFCVGKIAGVSFSI
;
A
#
# COMPACT_ATOMS: atom_id res chain seq x y z
N MET A 1 -23.36 -8.67 46.35
CA MET A 1 -22.58 -7.66 45.58
C MET A 1 -21.52 -8.30 44.68
N LYS A 2 -20.76 -9.32 45.15
CA LYS A 2 -19.70 -9.99 44.38
C LYS A 2 -20.12 -10.48 42.98
N LYS A 3 -21.29 -11.11 42.84
CA LYS A 3 -21.81 -11.60 41.54
C LYS A 3 -21.93 -10.51 40.47
N LYS A 4 -22.37 -9.29 40.84
CA LYS A 4 -22.53 -8.18 39.88
C LYS A 4 -21.18 -7.67 39.35
N ILE A 5 -20.12 -7.74 40.15
CA ILE A 5 -18.77 -7.32 39.74
C ILE A 5 -18.18 -8.32 38.74
N TYR A 6 -18.36 -9.63 38.98
CA TYR A 6 -17.90 -10.66 38.05
C TYR A 6 -18.63 -10.60 36.69
N THR A 7 -19.93 -10.31 36.68
CA THR A 7 -20.67 -10.14 35.42
C THR A 7 -20.21 -8.90 34.66
N LEU A 8 -19.91 -7.80 35.36
CA LEU A 8 -19.41 -6.56 34.75
C LEU A 8 -18.01 -6.72 34.17
N SER A 9 -17.11 -7.43 34.87
CA SER A 9 -15.76 -7.73 34.36
C SER A 9 -15.77 -8.65 33.16
N VAL A 10 -16.71 -9.61 33.10
CA VAL A 10 -16.88 -10.49 31.92
C VAL A 10 -17.47 -9.73 30.73
N LEU A 11 -18.44 -8.84 30.97
CA LEU A 11 -18.97 -7.95 29.93
C LEU A 11 -17.91 -7.00 29.38
N LEU A 12 -17.10 -6.40 30.26
CA LEU A 12 -16.02 -5.51 29.83
C LEU A 12 -14.93 -6.27 29.05
N ALA A 13 -14.56 -7.48 29.50
CA ALA A 13 -13.63 -8.36 28.80
C ALA A 13 -14.17 -8.91 27.46
N ALA A 14 -15.49 -8.94 27.26
CA ALA A 14 -16.11 -9.34 25.99
C ALA A 14 -16.31 -8.16 25.02
N VAL A 15 -16.52 -6.94 25.53
CA VAL A 15 -16.73 -5.73 24.73
C VAL A 15 -15.41 -5.18 24.17
N LEU A 16 -14.31 -5.28 24.92
CA LEU A 16 -12.99 -4.80 24.49
C LEU A 16 -12.47 -5.53 23.22
N PRO A 17 -12.50 -6.87 23.12
CA PRO A 17 -12.10 -7.58 21.92
C PRO A 17 -13.04 -7.33 20.73
N ALA A 18 -14.35 -7.18 20.98
CA ALA A 18 -15.33 -6.90 19.93
C ALA A 18 -15.12 -5.52 19.27
N GLY A 19 -14.78 -4.51 20.07
CA GLY A 19 -14.40 -3.18 19.56
C GLY A 19 -13.09 -3.20 18.80
N ALA A 20 -12.07 -3.89 19.32
CA ALA A 20 -10.76 -4.02 18.65
C ALA A 20 -10.83 -4.79 17.33
N GLN A 21 -11.66 -5.83 17.26
CA GLN A 21 -11.87 -6.62 16.06
C GLN A 21 -12.64 -5.82 14.99
N SER A 22 -13.62 -5.01 15.40
CA SER A 22 -14.36 -4.12 14.50
C SER A 22 -13.42 -3.09 13.85
N ILE A 23 -12.54 -2.46 14.62
CA ILE A 23 -11.56 -1.49 14.12
C ILE A 23 -10.54 -2.15 13.16
N LYS A 24 -10.08 -3.36 13.45
CA LYS A 24 -9.20 -4.11 12.53
C LYS A 24 -9.88 -4.41 11.20
N SER A 25 -11.14 -4.80 11.24
CA SER A 25 -11.93 -5.08 10.04
C SER A 25 -12.05 -3.83 9.19
N ASP A 26 -12.42 -2.69 9.79
CA ASP A 26 -12.58 -1.41 9.09
C ASP A 26 -11.25 -0.92 8.48
N ILE A 27 -10.14 -1.05 9.21
CA ILE A 27 -8.81 -0.69 8.70
C ILE A 27 -8.41 -1.59 7.53
N ASN A 28 -8.67 -2.90 7.61
CA ASN A 28 -8.35 -3.82 6.52
C ASN A 28 -9.19 -3.54 5.27
N THR A 29 -10.46 -3.18 5.42
CA THR A 29 -11.34 -2.74 4.33
C THR A 29 -10.80 -1.47 3.68
N VAL A 30 -10.51 -0.43 4.47
CA VAL A 30 -9.97 0.83 3.93
C VAL A 30 -8.61 0.61 3.26
N LEU A 31 -7.73 -0.22 3.84
CA LEU A 31 -6.40 -0.47 3.29
C LEU A 31 -6.45 -1.29 2.00
N ASN A 32 -7.19 -2.39 1.96
CA ASN A 32 -7.19 -3.32 0.83
C ASN A 32 -8.17 -2.93 -0.27
N ASP A 33 -9.35 -2.40 0.08
CA ASP A 33 -10.41 -2.14 -0.91
C ASP A 33 -10.35 -0.71 -1.46
N ILE A 34 -9.66 0.20 -0.76
CA ILE A 34 -9.60 1.62 -1.15
C ILE A 34 -8.15 2.08 -1.35
N ALA A 35 -7.33 2.06 -0.30
CA ALA A 35 -6.01 2.69 -0.34
C ALA A 35 -5.05 1.99 -1.31
N LEU A 36 -5.01 0.65 -1.29
CA LEU A 36 -4.13 -0.12 -2.16
C LEU A 36 -4.50 0.02 -3.66
N PRO A 37 -5.77 -0.11 -4.09
CA PRO A 37 -6.17 0.12 -5.47
C PRO A 37 -5.90 1.55 -5.95
N VAL A 38 -6.18 2.56 -5.12
CA VAL A 38 -5.93 3.97 -5.46
C VAL A 38 -4.44 4.24 -5.60
N PHE A 39 -3.62 3.73 -4.67
CA PHE A 39 -2.17 3.86 -4.74
C PHE A 39 -1.62 3.23 -6.03
N LEU A 40 -2.01 1.99 -6.34
CA LEU A 40 -1.59 1.30 -7.56
C LEU A 40 -2.03 2.07 -8.81
N GLY A 41 -3.26 2.59 -8.83
CA GLY A 41 -3.79 3.40 -9.93
C GLY A 41 -2.96 4.66 -10.18
N VAL A 42 -2.64 5.42 -9.12
CA VAL A 42 -1.78 6.61 -9.23
C VAL A 42 -0.37 6.25 -9.71
N MET A 43 0.17 5.12 -9.23
CA MET A 43 1.52 4.69 -9.59
C MET A 43 1.63 4.28 -11.06
N VAL A 44 0.63 3.58 -11.61
CA VAL A 44 0.55 3.25 -13.04
C VAL A 44 0.45 4.52 -13.89
N MET A 45 -0.37 5.48 -13.47
CA MET A 45 -0.48 6.77 -14.17
C MET A 45 0.84 7.55 -14.15
N ALA A 46 1.52 7.58 -13.01
CA ALA A 46 2.84 8.21 -12.89
C ALA A 46 3.89 7.54 -13.79
N LEU A 47 3.87 6.20 -13.90
CA LEU A 47 4.71 5.45 -14.83
C LEU A 47 4.43 5.80 -16.28
N ALA A 48 3.15 5.83 -16.69
CA ALA A 48 2.76 6.15 -18.05
C ALA A 48 3.21 7.57 -18.44
N VAL A 49 3.04 8.55 -17.55
CA VAL A 49 3.54 9.92 -17.74
C VAL A 49 5.07 9.95 -17.78
N GLY A 50 5.74 9.22 -16.89
CA GLY A 50 7.21 9.13 -16.85
C GLY A 50 7.80 8.54 -18.13
N ILE A 51 7.22 7.46 -18.65
CA ILE A 51 7.60 6.84 -19.93
C ILE A 51 7.32 7.81 -21.08
N GLY A 52 6.13 8.42 -21.13
CA GLY A 52 5.77 9.40 -22.16
C GLY A 52 6.74 10.58 -22.23
N LYS A 53 7.16 11.11 -21.08
CA LYS A 53 8.17 12.19 -21.01
C LYS A 53 9.56 11.76 -21.49
N ASN A 54 9.94 10.50 -21.25
CA ASN A 54 11.22 9.95 -21.72
C ASN A 54 11.14 9.40 -23.16
N TRP A 55 9.95 9.29 -23.74
CA TRP A 55 9.73 8.77 -25.10
C TRP A 55 10.50 9.54 -26.15
N ARG A 56 10.55 10.87 -26.04
CA ARG A 56 11.35 11.74 -26.92
C ARG A 56 12.85 11.39 -26.93
N LEU A 57 13.40 11.07 -25.75
CA LEU A 57 14.81 10.67 -25.62
C LEU A 57 15.06 9.27 -26.20
N ILE A 58 14.10 8.35 -26.03
CA ILE A 58 14.16 6.99 -26.58
C ILE A 58 14.06 6.99 -28.10
N ASN A 59 13.16 7.81 -28.65
CA ASN A 59 12.96 7.91 -30.09
C ASN A 59 14.08 8.68 -30.78
N ASP A 60 14.95 9.35 -30.00
CA ASP A 60 16.09 10.12 -30.50
C ASP A 60 15.65 11.14 -31.54
N GLU A 61 14.58 11.85 -31.20
CA GLU A 61 13.89 12.74 -32.13
C GLU A 61 14.83 13.84 -32.66
N ASN A 62 15.89 14.15 -31.91
CA ASN A 62 16.94 15.10 -32.28
C ASN A 62 18.24 14.44 -32.79
N SER A 63 18.32 13.10 -32.90
CA SER A 63 19.56 12.36 -33.26
C SER A 63 20.78 12.71 -32.40
N GLU A 64 20.55 13.02 -31.12
CA GLU A 64 21.59 13.42 -30.15
C GLU A 64 22.37 12.22 -29.60
N GLY A 65 21.96 10.98 -29.92
CA GLY A 65 22.59 9.76 -29.41
C GLY A 65 22.22 9.45 -27.95
N ASN A 66 21.21 10.15 -27.41
CA ASN A 66 20.78 10.04 -26.01
C ASN A 66 19.81 8.88 -25.73
N LYS A 67 19.53 8.03 -26.73
CA LYS A 67 18.66 6.84 -26.62
C LYS A 67 18.95 5.99 -25.39
N LYS A 68 20.23 5.73 -25.14
CA LYS A 68 20.69 4.89 -24.02
C LYS A 68 20.32 5.50 -22.67
N GLN A 69 20.34 6.83 -22.55
CA GLN A 69 19.90 7.52 -21.34
C GLN A 69 18.38 7.47 -21.16
N GLY A 70 17.61 7.61 -22.25
CA GLY A 70 16.15 7.47 -22.21
C GLY A 70 15.70 6.09 -21.72
N TRP A 71 16.31 5.02 -22.26
CA TRP A 71 16.07 3.65 -21.80
C TRP A 71 16.52 3.42 -20.35
N MET A 72 17.65 4.00 -19.95
CA MET A 72 18.14 3.91 -18.57
C MET A 72 17.18 4.59 -17.58
N ASN A 73 16.65 5.77 -17.93
CA ASN A 73 15.66 6.46 -17.11
C ASN A 73 14.38 5.64 -16.93
N VAL A 74 13.87 5.04 -18.02
CA VAL A 74 12.70 4.16 -17.94
C VAL A 74 13.00 2.93 -17.09
N ALA A 75 14.18 2.32 -17.23
CA ALA A 75 14.59 1.18 -16.42
C ALA A 75 14.63 1.54 -14.92
N TYR A 76 15.17 2.70 -14.56
CA TYR A 76 15.15 3.18 -13.19
C TYR A 76 13.72 3.42 -12.69
N MET A 77 12.85 4.04 -13.49
CA MET A 77 11.44 4.25 -13.11
C MET A 77 10.72 2.93 -12.81
N VAL A 78 10.90 1.92 -13.67
CA VAL A 78 10.34 0.57 -13.43
C VAL A 78 10.95 -0.05 -12.19
N GLY A 79 12.26 0.07 -11.99
CA GLY A 79 12.96 -0.42 -10.79
C GLY A 79 12.40 0.15 -9.49
N TYR A 80 12.18 1.48 -9.43
CA TYR A 80 11.58 2.12 -8.25
C TYR A 80 10.17 1.63 -7.96
N VAL A 81 9.37 1.41 -9.01
CA VAL A 81 8.00 0.90 -8.90
C VAL A 81 7.99 -0.52 -8.35
N LEU A 82 8.87 -1.40 -8.82
CA LEU A 82 8.97 -2.76 -8.29
C LEU A 82 9.35 -2.77 -6.81
N ILE A 83 10.27 -1.90 -6.39
CA ILE A 83 10.65 -1.76 -4.98
C ILE A 83 9.45 -1.25 -4.16
N ALA A 84 8.74 -0.23 -4.63
CA ALA A 84 7.57 0.33 -3.94
C ALA A 84 6.45 -0.71 -3.76
N VAL A 85 6.12 -1.48 -4.80
CA VAL A 85 5.13 -2.58 -4.70
C VAL A 85 5.56 -3.63 -3.70
N THR A 86 6.85 -3.99 -3.67
CA THR A 86 7.39 -4.97 -2.73
C THR A 86 7.27 -4.51 -1.29
N VAL A 87 7.65 -3.26 -1.00
CA VAL A 87 7.54 -2.67 0.35
C VAL A 87 6.09 -2.59 0.80
N ILE A 88 5.17 -2.19 -0.08
CA ILE A 88 3.74 -2.09 0.26
C ILE A 88 3.13 -3.47 0.50
N SER A 89 3.44 -4.44 -0.36
CA SER A 89 2.99 -5.84 -0.18
C SER A 89 3.49 -6.41 1.15
N PHE A 90 4.72 -6.07 1.55
CA PHE A 90 5.26 -6.42 2.86
C PHE A 90 4.52 -5.72 4.00
N CYS A 91 4.25 -4.42 3.90
CA CYS A 91 3.49 -3.67 4.92
C CYS A 91 2.06 -4.21 5.07
N VAL A 92 1.34 -4.45 3.97
CA VAL A 92 -0.01 -5.04 3.99
C VAL A 92 0.04 -6.46 4.57
N GLY A 93 1.00 -7.29 4.16
CA GLY A 93 1.19 -8.64 4.71
C GLY A 93 1.49 -8.64 6.21
N LYS A 94 2.23 -7.65 6.71
CA LYS A 94 2.44 -7.44 8.15
C LYS A 94 1.17 -6.96 8.83
N ILE A 95 0.40 -6.03 8.28
CA ILE A 95 -0.86 -5.56 8.89
C ILE A 95 -1.90 -6.69 8.97
N ALA A 96 -1.99 -7.54 7.93
CA ALA A 96 -2.84 -8.73 7.95
C ALA A 96 -2.41 -9.77 8.99
N GLY A 97 -1.12 -9.84 9.32
CA GLY A 97 -0.56 -10.71 10.37
C GLY A 97 -0.43 -10.08 11.76
N VAL A 98 -0.56 -8.76 11.88
CA VAL A 98 -0.51 -8.04 13.16
C VAL A 98 -1.88 -8.11 13.78
N SER A 99 -2.05 -9.13 14.62
CA SER A 99 -3.02 -9.05 15.70
C SER A 99 -2.61 -7.87 16.58
N PHE A 100 -3.17 -6.68 16.36
CA PHE A 100 -3.23 -5.64 17.38
C PHE A 100 -3.97 -6.25 18.58
N SER A 101 -3.20 -6.85 19.49
CA SER A 101 -3.69 -7.21 20.81
C SER A 101 -3.78 -5.89 21.54
N ILE A 102 -4.99 -5.34 21.61
CA ILE A 102 -5.31 -4.32 22.60
C ILE A 102 -6.05 -4.99 23.74
#